data_AF-A0A7Y5V4F9-F1
#
_entry.id   AF-A0A7Y5V4F9-F1
#
_cell.length_a   1.000
_cell.length_b   1.000
_cell.length_c   1.000
_cell.angle_alpha   90.00
_cell.angle_beta   90.00
_cell.angle_gamma   90.00
#
_symmetry.space_group_name_H-M   'P 1'
#
loop_
_entity.id
_entity.type
_entity.pdbx_description
1 polymer ?
#
loop_
_entity_poly.entity_id
_entity_poly.type
_entity_poly.pdbx_seq_one_letter_code
_entity_poly.pdbx_strand_id
1 'polypeptide(L)'
;MAHATLSDARLALARHFGYQDFRAPQIPAIEAVLSGRDAVIVLPTGGGKSICFQVPALLLPRLTVVVSPLISLMADQVIGMERRGIGATFLNSTLTPEESAARIARIRTGRVKLLYVAPERLASPATVTLLAHAGVDLLAVDEAHCVSEWGQDFRPSYLRLARIRRSIGDPQMVALTATATPRVRRDITRLLGLRDPMEVVGGFDRPNLSFHVRRVASEANRNEAMLEALRATAAPAVVYAATRRQVEQVARLLVASGIRAVPYHAGLDSERRSRAQDAFMSGTQRVIVATNAFGMGIDKPDVRLVLHYFLSGSLEDYYQEAGRAGRDGAPSRCELLYHPHDRRVHDRMRLAGHLPPALIRTVWEWLARESAGKVAVTLEPERIARQVRAADASAVARALAVLEDRGAIPHSGSATRLEARLIGSPLRLACERSALSANARRLLEAMEASGCESSRWRPLEAATVGPPARIRSAARELESRQLAVFAGLVPRLVLTPTLEARRRMDRVVHEVATRHEVERRKLDAIAGYAESTTCRRGYILRYFGEGSGARSACGACDRCTAGR
;
A
#
# COMPACT_ATOMS: atom_id res chain seq x y z
N MET A 1 -27.71 -24.03 -12.80
CA MET A 1 -27.24 -24.52 -11.48
C MET A 1 -27.99 -23.73 -10.43
N ALA A 2 -28.54 -24.38 -9.41
CA ALA A 2 -29.22 -23.66 -8.33
C ALA A 2 -28.27 -22.64 -7.71
N HIS A 3 -28.70 -21.39 -7.56
CA HIS A 3 -27.91 -20.37 -6.89
C HIS A 3 -27.78 -20.76 -5.42
N ALA A 4 -26.55 -20.84 -4.93
CA ALA A 4 -26.28 -21.14 -3.53
C ALA A 4 -27.01 -20.14 -2.62
N THR A 5 -27.67 -20.65 -1.59
CA THR A 5 -28.54 -19.86 -0.71
C THR A 5 -27.80 -19.40 0.54
N LEU A 6 -28.37 -18.44 1.26
CA LEU A 6 -27.87 -18.06 2.59
C LEU A 6 -27.88 -19.24 3.57
N SER A 7 -28.83 -20.17 3.43
CA SER A 7 -28.88 -21.40 4.24
C SER A 7 -27.68 -22.31 3.96
N ASP A 8 -27.30 -22.49 2.70
CA ASP A 8 -26.08 -23.24 2.33
C ASP A 8 -24.82 -22.57 2.92
N ALA A 9 -24.78 -21.23 2.90
CA ALA A 9 -23.70 -20.47 3.51
C ALA A 9 -23.63 -20.65 5.04
N ARG A 10 -24.78 -20.69 5.73
CA ARG A 10 -24.81 -20.98 7.18
C ARG A 10 -24.30 -22.39 7.49
N LEU A 11 -24.67 -23.39 6.69
CA LEU A 11 -24.16 -24.75 6.85
C LEU A 11 -22.63 -24.81 6.67
N ALA A 12 -22.09 -24.13 5.65
CA ALA A 12 -20.65 -24.04 5.43
C ALA A 12 -19.93 -23.30 6.57
N LEU A 13 -20.53 -22.22 7.09
CA LEU A 13 -20.03 -21.47 8.24
C LEU A 13 -19.90 -22.37 9.48
N ALA A 14 -20.98 -23.08 9.84
CA ALA A 14 -20.99 -23.98 10.99
C ALA A 14 -19.97 -25.10 10.83
N ARG A 15 -19.95 -25.75 9.65
CA ARG A 15 -19.07 -26.91 9.37
C ARG A 15 -17.59 -26.56 9.42
N HIS A 16 -17.17 -25.46 8.80
CA HIS A 16 -15.74 -25.15 8.60
C HIS A 16 -15.19 -24.11 9.57
N PHE A 17 -16.03 -23.21 10.06
CA PHE A 17 -15.60 -22.10 10.93
C PHE A 17 -16.09 -22.25 12.37
N GLY A 18 -17.04 -23.15 12.65
CA GLY A 18 -17.55 -23.40 13.99
C GLY A 18 -18.44 -22.30 14.57
N TYR A 19 -18.89 -21.36 13.73
CA TYR A 19 -19.81 -20.30 14.15
C TYR A 19 -21.27 -20.73 13.92
N GLN A 20 -22.14 -20.41 14.88
CA GLN A 20 -23.56 -20.76 14.81
C GLN A 20 -24.34 -19.95 13.77
N ASP A 21 -24.02 -18.66 13.62
CA ASP A 21 -24.63 -17.79 12.61
C ASP A 21 -23.69 -16.64 12.23
N PHE A 22 -24.05 -15.94 11.16
CA PHE A 22 -23.40 -14.72 10.71
C PHE A 22 -23.67 -13.56 11.67
N ARG A 23 -22.70 -12.65 11.77
CA ARG A 23 -22.95 -11.35 12.39
C ARG A 23 -23.90 -10.56 11.51
N ALA A 24 -24.79 -9.75 12.09
CA ALA A 24 -25.80 -9.00 11.34
C ALA A 24 -25.25 -8.24 10.11
N PRO A 25 -24.08 -7.56 10.17
CA PRO A 25 -23.53 -6.88 8.99
C PRO A 25 -23.02 -7.80 7.88
N GLN A 26 -22.74 -9.08 8.18
CA GLN A 26 -22.21 -10.04 7.21
C GLN A 26 -23.31 -10.62 6.31
N ILE A 27 -24.56 -10.67 6.78
CA ILE A 27 -25.69 -11.24 6.03
C ILE A 27 -25.88 -10.54 4.68
N PRO A 28 -26.10 -9.21 4.60
CA PRO A 28 -26.27 -8.54 3.32
C PRO A 28 -25.00 -8.59 2.45
N ALA A 29 -23.83 -8.66 3.07
CA ALA A 29 -22.56 -8.79 2.35
C ALA A 29 -22.47 -10.15 1.64
N ILE A 30 -22.84 -11.24 2.32
CA ILE A 30 -22.84 -12.59 1.77
C ILE A 30 -23.92 -12.74 0.71
N GLU A 31 -25.12 -12.22 0.94
CA GLU A 31 -26.19 -12.18 -0.06
C GLU A 31 -25.75 -11.48 -1.35
N ALA A 32 -25.04 -10.35 -1.22
CA ALA A 32 -24.47 -9.65 -2.37
C ALA A 32 -23.46 -10.54 -3.13
N VAL A 33 -22.59 -11.29 -2.43
CA VAL A 33 -21.67 -12.22 -3.10
C VAL A 33 -22.43 -13.38 -3.76
N LEU A 34 -23.40 -14.00 -3.08
CA LEU A 34 -24.16 -15.13 -3.61
C LEU A 34 -25.06 -14.75 -4.81
N SER A 35 -25.44 -13.47 -4.92
CA SER A 35 -26.22 -12.97 -6.06
C SER A 35 -25.47 -13.03 -7.40
N GLY A 36 -24.14 -13.15 -7.39
CA GLY A 36 -23.30 -13.06 -8.58
C GLY A 36 -23.08 -11.64 -9.12
N ARG A 37 -23.70 -10.61 -8.52
CA ARG A 37 -23.47 -9.20 -8.87
C ARG A 37 -22.19 -8.68 -8.25
N ASP A 38 -21.55 -7.71 -8.90
CA ASP A 38 -20.43 -7.03 -8.28
C ASP A 38 -20.87 -6.32 -7.00
N ALA A 39 -19.95 -6.11 -6.06
CA ALA A 39 -20.31 -5.46 -4.80
C ALA A 39 -19.17 -4.61 -4.23
N VAL A 40 -19.54 -3.53 -3.56
CA VAL A 40 -18.68 -2.78 -2.65
C VAL A 40 -19.17 -3.05 -1.24
N ILE A 41 -18.35 -3.75 -0.46
CA ILE A 41 -18.67 -4.19 0.90
C ILE A 41 -17.79 -3.41 1.88
N VAL A 42 -18.42 -2.56 2.69
CA VAL A 42 -17.75 -1.79 3.74
C VAL A 42 -18.23 -2.30 5.08
N LEU A 43 -17.38 -3.02 5.81
CA LEU A 43 -17.70 -3.53 7.15
C LEU A 43 -16.61 -3.10 8.13
N PRO A 44 -16.94 -2.70 9.37
CA PRO A 44 -15.97 -2.19 10.33
C PRO A 44 -14.82 -3.17 10.60
N THR A 45 -13.72 -2.68 11.17
CA THR A 45 -12.65 -3.53 11.68
C THR A 45 -13.20 -4.51 12.72
N GLY A 46 -12.76 -5.77 12.64
CA GLY A 46 -13.32 -6.86 13.43
C GLY A 46 -14.69 -7.36 12.99
N GLY A 47 -15.36 -6.75 11.98
CA GLY A 47 -16.67 -7.19 11.46
C GLY A 47 -16.66 -8.52 10.68
N GLY A 48 -15.51 -9.18 10.58
CA GLY A 48 -15.36 -10.46 9.89
C GLY A 48 -15.52 -10.37 8.37
N LYS A 49 -14.87 -9.38 7.74
CA LYS A 49 -14.88 -9.20 6.27
C LYS A 49 -14.46 -10.46 5.51
N SER A 50 -13.45 -11.18 6.01
CA SER A 50 -12.94 -12.38 5.34
C SER A 50 -14.02 -13.45 5.15
N ILE A 51 -14.92 -13.62 6.12
CA ILE A 51 -16.05 -14.56 6.03
C ILE A 51 -16.95 -14.25 4.84
N CYS A 52 -17.09 -12.97 4.46
CA CYS A 52 -17.98 -12.53 3.39
C CYS A 52 -17.53 -13.00 2.00
N PHE A 53 -16.27 -13.36 1.80
CA PHE A 53 -15.80 -14.01 0.57
C PHE A 53 -15.36 -15.45 0.79
N GLN A 54 -14.90 -15.82 2.00
CA GLN A 54 -14.43 -17.17 2.29
C GLN A 54 -15.56 -18.19 2.31
N VAL A 55 -16.70 -17.87 2.91
CA VAL A 55 -17.84 -18.80 2.95
C VAL A 55 -18.45 -18.97 1.56
N PRO A 56 -18.77 -17.90 0.79
CA PRO A 56 -19.22 -18.06 -0.58
C PRO A 56 -18.24 -18.84 -1.47
N ALA A 57 -16.93 -18.67 -1.30
CA ALA A 57 -15.92 -19.42 -2.05
C ALA A 57 -16.02 -20.94 -1.90
N LEU A 58 -16.59 -21.44 -0.79
CA LEU A 58 -16.81 -22.87 -0.58
C LEU A 58 -18.00 -23.40 -1.38
N LEU A 59 -18.95 -22.52 -1.73
CA LEU A 59 -20.18 -22.86 -2.44
C LEU A 59 -20.04 -22.68 -3.95
N LEU A 60 -19.13 -21.80 -4.39
CA LEU A 60 -18.83 -21.59 -5.80
C LEU A 60 -18.09 -22.82 -6.38
N PRO A 61 -18.36 -23.24 -7.62
CA PRO A 61 -17.73 -24.42 -8.21
C PRO A 61 -16.23 -24.26 -8.48
N ARG A 62 -15.80 -23.09 -8.98
CA ARG A 62 -14.43 -22.80 -9.43
C ARG A 62 -13.61 -22.07 -8.37
N LEU A 63 -12.51 -21.46 -8.79
CA LEU A 63 -11.56 -20.79 -7.91
C LEU A 63 -12.09 -19.41 -7.48
N THR A 64 -11.87 -19.07 -6.20
CA THR A 64 -11.93 -17.69 -5.72
C THR A 64 -10.53 -17.11 -5.61
N VAL A 65 -10.31 -15.96 -6.23
CA VAL A 65 -9.05 -15.21 -6.17
C VAL A 65 -9.21 -14.03 -5.23
N VAL A 66 -8.35 -13.93 -4.23
CA VAL A 66 -8.33 -12.84 -3.24
C VAL A 66 -7.09 -11.99 -3.48
N VAL A 67 -7.29 -10.77 -3.96
CA VAL A 67 -6.24 -9.76 -4.10
C VAL A 67 -6.08 -9.04 -2.77
N SER A 68 -4.88 -9.09 -2.20
CA SER A 68 -4.58 -8.41 -0.93
C SER A 68 -3.24 -7.67 -1.02
N PRO A 69 -3.07 -6.49 -0.41
CA PRO A 69 -1.81 -5.75 -0.50
C PRO A 69 -0.69 -6.33 0.37
N LEU A 70 -1.01 -7.20 1.33
CA LEU A 70 -0.07 -7.64 2.35
C LEU A 70 0.24 -9.12 2.31
N ILE A 71 1.49 -9.42 1.96
CA ILE A 71 2.01 -10.79 1.89
C ILE A 71 1.91 -11.51 3.25
N SER A 72 2.21 -10.83 4.37
CA SER A 72 2.14 -11.43 5.71
C SER A 72 0.72 -11.88 6.05
N LEU A 73 -0.29 -11.07 5.70
CA LEU A 73 -1.69 -11.40 5.94
C LEU A 73 -2.14 -12.60 5.09
N MET A 74 -1.66 -12.73 3.85
CA MET A 74 -1.98 -13.89 3.01
C MET A 74 -1.53 -15.20 3.63
N ALA A 75 -0.32 -15.22 4.23
CA ALA A 75 0.23 -16.42 4.85
C ALA A 75 -0.64 -16.88 6.03
N ASP A 76 -1.00 -15.95 6.92
CA ASP A 76 -1.85 -16.24 8.08
C ASP A 76 -3.23 -16.75 7.66
N GLN A 77 -3.82 -16.14 6.62
CA GLN A 77 -5.11 -16.61 6.08
C GLN A 77 -5.01 -18.02 5.52
N VAL A 78 -3.96 -18.33 4.74
CA VAL A 78 -3.76 -19.67 4.17
C VAL A 78 -3.57 -20.71 5.27
N ILE A 79 -2.72 -20.45 6.27
CA ILE A 79 -2.54 -21.35 7.42
C ILE A 79 -3.86 -21.60 8.14
N GLY A 80 -4.65 -20.54 8.36
CA GLY A 80 -5.97 -20.65 8.97
C GLY A 80 -6.93 -21.52 8.15
N MET A 81 -6.93 -21.39 6.83
CA MET A 81 -7.80 -22.16 5.95
C MET A 81 -7.37 -23.63 5.85
N GLU A 82 -6.06 -23.90 5.75
CA GLU A 82 -5.52 -25.26 5.71
C GLU A 82 -5.82 -26.03 7.02
N ARG A 83 -5.72 -25.36 8.19
CA ARG A 83 -6.14 -25.93 9.49
C ARG A 83 -7.62 -26.31 9.55
N ARG A 84 -8.47 -25.70 8.72
CA ARG A 84 -9.91 -25.99 8.60
C ARG A 84 -10.21 -27.02 7.50
N GLY A 85 -9.18 -27.65 6.94
CA GLY A 85 -9.30 -28.60 5.84
C GLY A 85 -9.71 -27.95 4.51
N ILE A 86 -9.59 -26.63 4.36
CA ILE A 86 -9.95 -25.91 3.14
C ILE A 86 -8.69 -25.71 2.29
N GLY A 87 -8.74 -26.16 1.03
CA GLY A 87 -7.67 -25.94 0.07
C GLY A 87 -7.48 -24.45 -0.22
N ALA A 88 -6.46 -23.84 0.39
CA ALA A 88 -6.06 -22.47 0.14
C ALA A 88 -4.56 -22.40 -0.18
N THR A 89 -4.15 -21.37 -0.93
CA THR A 89 -2.74 -21.10 -1.18
C THR A 89 -2.52 -19.61 -1.48
N PHE A 90 -1.26 -19.20 -1.58
CA PHE A 90 -0.90 -17.85 -2.00
C PHE A 90 0.17 -17.85 -3.10
N LEU A 91 0.20 -16.81 -3.93
CA LEU A 91 1.25 -16.52 -4.91
C LEU A 91 1.80 -15.10 -4.71
N ASN A 92 3.09 -14.98 -4.41
CA ASN A 92 3.80 -13.72 -4.23
C ASN A 92 5.28 -13.85 -4.69
N SER A 93 6.07 -12.80 -4.49
CA SER A 93 7.48 -12.76 -4.89
C SER A 93 8.46 -13.39 -3.89
N THR A 94 8.00 -13.88 -2.74
CA THR A 94 8.88 -14.46 -1.70
C THR A 94 9.04 -15.98 -1.84
N LEU A 95 8.29 -16.62 -2.74
CA LEU A 95 8.33 -18.06 -2.98
C LEU A 95 9.53 -18.44 -3.86
N THR A 96 10.13 -19.60 -3.60
CA THR A 96 11.10 -20.20 -4.52
C THR A 96 10.40 -20.71 -5.79
N PRO A 97 11.13 -20.93 -6.90
CA PRO A 97 10.56 -21.50 -8.12
C PRO A 97 9.85 -22.84 -7.88
N GLU A 98 10.42 -23.71 -7.03
CA GLU A 98 9.89 -25.02 -6.70
C GLU A 98 8.57 -24.91 -5.92
N GLU A 99 8.54 -24.04 -4.89
CA GLU A 99 7.32 -23.77 -4.12
C GLU A 99 6.22 -23.18 -5.00
N SER A 100 6.58 -22.24 -5.89
CA SER A 100 5.64 -21.66 -6.83
C SER A 100 5.08 -22.73 -7.78
N ALA A 101 5.92 -23.63 -8.31
CA ALA A 101 5.50 -24.69 -9.21
C ALA A 101 4.53 -25.68 -8.52
N ALA A 102 4.84 -26.10 -7.29
CA ALA A 102 4.00 -26.99 -6.51
C ALA A 102 2.60 -26.38 -6.23
N ARG A 103 2.54 -25.09 -5.89
CA ARG A 103 1.28 -24.37 -5.67
C ARG A 103 0.48 -24.23 -6.96
N ILE A 104 1.14 -23.92 -8.08
CA ILE A 104 0.50 -23.85 -9.40
C ILE A 104 -0.10 -25.20 -9.81
N ALA A 105 0.58 -26.32 -9.53
CA ALA A 105 0.05 -27.66 -9.78
C ALA A 105 -1.22 -27.94 -8.95
N ARG A 106 -1.26 -27.54 -7.67
CA ARG A 106 -2.46 -27.64 -6.82
C ARG A 106 -3.64 -26.83 -7.37
N ILE A 107 -3.36 -25.65 -7.93
CA ILE A 107 -4.39 -24.79 -8.56
C ILE A 107 -4.94 -25.47 -9.82
N ARG A 108 -4.08 -25.98 -10.71
CA ARG A 108 -4.48 -26.64 -11.96
C ARG A 108 -5.31 -27.90 -11.74
N THR A 109 -5.04 -28.64 -10.67
CA THR A 109 -5.76 -29.87 -10.31
C THR A 109 -7.07 -29.63 -9.58
N GLY A 110 -7.48 -28.37 -9.37
CA GLY A 110 -8.73 -28.04 -8.67
C GLY A 110 -8.71 -28.28 -7.17
N ARG A 111 -7.54 -28.58 -6.58
CA ARG A 111 -7.37 -28.82 -5.13
C ARG A 111 -7.35 -27.54 -4.29
N VAL A 112 -7.53 -26.38 -4.92
CA VAL A 112 -7.49 -25.06 -4.29
C VAL A 112 -8.82 -24.34 -4.55
N LYS A 113 -9.51 -23.95 -3.48
CA LYS A 113 -10.71 -23.13 -3.51
C LYS A 113 -10.41 -21.64 -3.37
N LEU A 114 -9.37 -21.29 -2.61
CA LEU A 114 -8.96 -19.90 -2.42
C LEU A 114 -7.50 -19.67 -2.80
N LEU A 115 -7.26 -18.71 -3.69
CA LEU A 115 -5.93 -18.22 -4.02
C LEU A 115 -5.76 -16.78 -3.54
N TYR A 116 -4.85 -16.55 -2.60
CA TYR A 116 -4.41 -15.21 -2.22
C TYR A 116 -3.28 -14.75 -3.15
N VAL A 117 -3.35 -13.53 -3.68
CA VAL A 117 -2.36 -13.04 -4.64
C VAL A 117 -2.06 -11.56 -4.43
N ALA A 118 -0.78 -11.20 -4.51
CA ALA A 118 -0.38 -9.80 -4.53
C ALA A 118 -0.72 -9.16 -5.90
N PRO A 119 -1.19 -7.89 -5.95
CA PRO A 119 -1.54 -7.20 -7.18
C PRO A 119 -0.46 -7.28 -8.28
N GLU A 120 0.82 -7.14 -7.92
CA GLU A 120 1.95 -7.22 -8.85
C GLU A 120 2.07 -8.61 -9.48
N ARG A 121 1.86 -9.64 -8.67
CA ARG A 121 1.95 -11.03 -9.13
C ARG A 121 0.78 -11.36 -10.05
N LEU A 122 -0.43 -10.91 -9.69
CA LEU A 122 -1.62 -11.07 -10.51
C LEU A 122 -1.48 -10.41 -11.89
N ALA A 123 -0.72 -9.31 -11.96
CA ALA A 123 -0.46 -8.59 -13.19
C ALA A 123 0.54 -9.28 -14.15
N SER A 124 1.12 -10.41 -13.76
CA SER A 124 2.03 -11.19 -14.62
C SER A 124 1.28 -12.03 -15.65
N PRO A 125 1.73 -12.08 -16.94
CA PRO A 125 1.07 -12.87 -17.97
C PRO A 125 0.89 -14.35 -17.61
N ALA A 126 1.90 -14.96 -16.99
CA ALA A 126 1.84 -16.36 -16.55
C ALA A 126 0.70 -16.61 -15.54
N THR A 127 0.48 -15.69 -14.60
CA THR A 127 -0.61 -15.81 -13.62
C THR A 127 -1.97 -15.60 -14.29
N VAL A 128 -2.10 -14.61 -15.19
CA VAL A 128 -3.34 -14.40 -15.96
C VAL A 128 -3.70 -15.65 -16.76
N THR A 129 -2.74 -16.25 -17.46
CA THR A 129 -2.95 -17.50 -18.21
C THR A 129 -3.38 -18.64 -17.28
N LEU A 130 -2.71 -18.82 -16.14
CA LEU A 130 -3.09 -19.84 -15.16
C LEU A 130 -4.55 -19.67 -14.70
N LEU A 131 -4.96 -18.45 -14.36
CA LEU A 131 -6.29 -18.15 -13.86
C LEU A 131 -7.36 -18.32 -14.94
N ALA A 132 -7.07 -17.92 -16.19
CA ALA A 132 -7.98 -18.14 -17.31
C ALA A 132 -8.24 -19.64 -17.53
N HIS A 133 -7.22 -20.51 -17.39
CA HIS A 133 -7.38 -21.95 -17.54
C HIS A 133 -8.09 -22.62 -16.36
N ALA A 134 -7.72 -22.26 -15.12
CA ALA A 134 -8.40 -22.77 -13.92
C ALA A 134 -9.87 -22.30 -13.90
N GLY A 135 -10.12 -21.09 -14.39
CA GLY A 135 -11.35 -20.33 -14.33
C GLY A 135 -11.71 -19.92 -12.91
N VAL A 136 -12.26 -18.71 -12.83
CA VAL A 136 -12.49 -17.99 -11.59
C VAL A 136 -13.97 -17.64 -11.54
N ASP A 137 -14.61 -17.86 -10.40
CA ASP A 137 -16.00 -17.42 -10.20
C ASP A 137 -16.04 -16.06 -9.50
N LEU A 138 -15.12 -15.86 -8.55
CA LEU A 138 -15.07 -14.66 -7.71
C LEU A 138 -13.66 -14.08 -7.64
N LEU A 139 -13.56 -12.78 -7.91
CA LEU A 139 -12.39 -11.96 -7.68
C LEU A 139 -12.67 -11.00 -6.51
N ALA A 140 -12.21 -11.36 -5.32
CA ALA A 140 -12.31 -10.54 -4.12
C ALA A 140 -11.11 -9.60 -4.02
N VAL A 141 -11.34 -8.29 -3.88
CA VAL A 141 -10.31 -7.28 -3.66
C VAL A 141 -10.39 -6.83 -2.21
N ASP A 142 -9.48 -7.34 -1.39
CA ASP A 142 -9.36 -6.98 0.02
C ASP A 142 -8.61 -5.64 0.16
N GLU A 143 -8.93 -4.91 1.22
CA GLU A 143 -8.47 -3.55 1.47
C GLU A 143 -8.63 -2.63 0.24
N ALA A 144 -9.79 -2.69 -0.40
CA ALA A 144 -10.08 -1.98 -1.65
C ALA A 144 -9.91 -0.46 -1.58
N HIS A 145 -9.96 0.14 -0.38
CA HIS A 145 -9.62 1.55 -0.17
C HIS A 145 -8.21 1.91 -0.71
N CYS A 146 -7.28 0.95 -0.74
CA CYS A 146 -5.97 1.12 -1.34
C CYS A 146 -6.05 1.53 -2.81
N VAL A 147 -7.10 1.17 -3.55
CA VAL A 147 -7.25 1.58 -4.96
C VAL A 147 -7.47 3.10 -5.06
N SER A 148 -8.24 3.68 -4.14
CA SER A 148 -8.54 5.11 -4.10
C SER A 148 -7.38 5.92 -3.50
N GLU A 149 -6.75 5.40 -2.44
CA GLU A 149 -5.72 6.12 -1.69
C GLU A 149 -4.28 5.89 -2.20
N TRP A 150 -3.98 4.71 -2.77
CA TRP A 150 -2.62 4.21 -3.06
C TRP A 150 -2.45 3.84 -4.55
N GLY A 151 -3.54 3.68 -5.31
CA GLY A 151 -3.56 3.04 -6.62
C GLY A 151 -2.77 3.74 -7.72
N GLN A 152 -2.51 5.04 -7.60
CA GLN A 152 -1.82 5.83 -8.63
C GLN A 152 -0.31 6.05 -8.37
N ASP A 153 0.18 5.85 -7.13
CA ASP A 153 1.58 6.12 -6.75
C ASP A 153 2.28 5.01 -5.95
N PHE A 154 1.54 4.12 -5.27
CA PHE A 154 2.16 3.10 -4.40
C PHE A 154 1.88 1.66 -4.86
N ARG A 155 0.85 1.42 -5.67
CA ARG A 155 0.59 0.12 -6.32
C ARG A 155 -0.18 0.30 -7.66
N PRO A 156 0.45 0.78 -8.76
CA PRO A 156 -0.20 0.89 -10.08
C PRO A 156 -0.83 -0.42 -10.58
N SER A 157 -0.38 -1.55 -10.04
CA SER A 157 -0.93 -2.89 -10.24
C SER A 157 -2.43 -3.00 -9.92
N TYR A 158 -2.97 -2.23 -8.97
CA TYR A 158 -4.42 -2.22 -8.69
C TYR A 158 -5.26 -1.65 -9.84
N LEU A 159 -4.75 -0.63 -10.55
CA LEU A 159 -5.44 -0.04 -11.71
C LEU A 159 -5.56 -1.02 -12.88
N ARG A 160 -4.73 -2.07 -12.89
CA ARG A 160 -4.76 -3.12 -13.91
C ARG A 160 -5.80 -4.18 -13.63
N LEU A 161 -6.39 -4.23 -12.43
CA LEU A 161 -7.35 -5.27 -12.05
C LEU A 161 -8.57 -5.32 -12.96
N ALA A 162 -9.14 -4.17 -13.32
CA ALA A 162 -10.27 -4.09 -14.25
C ALA A 162 -9.95 -4.74 -15.62
N ARG A 163 -8.71 -4.58 -16.11
CA ARG A 163 -8.26 -5.21 -17.35
C ARG A 163 -8.00 -6.70 -17.16
N ILE A 164 -7.33 -7.08 -16.07
CA ILE A 164 -7.01 -8.48 -15.76
C ILE A 164 -8.28 -9.30 -15.61
N ARG A 165 -9.31 -8.76 -14.94
CA ARG A 165 -10.64 -9.35 -14.79
C ARG A 165 -11.19 -9.86 -16.12
N ARG A 166 -11.20 -8.99 -17.16
CA ARG A 166 -11.65 -9.37 -18.50
C ARG A 166 -10.82 -10.49 -19.13
N SER A 167 -9.51 -10.53 -18.86
CA SER A 167 -8.62 -11.57 -19.39
C SER A 167 -8.73 -12.92 -18.69
N ILE A 168 -9.40 -13.01 -17.54
CA ILE A 168 -9.58 -14.27 -16.78
C ILE A 168 -11.03 -14.79 -16.82
N GLY A 169 -11.83 -14.35 -17.79
CA GLY A 169 -13.22 -14.78 -17.98
C GLY A 169 -14.28 -13.86 -17.37
N ASP A 170 -13.89 -12.64 -17.00
CA ASP A 170 -14.76 -11.59 -16.44
C ASP A 170 -15.60 -12.02 -15.21
N PRO A 171 -14.99 -12.64 -14.17
CA PRO A 171 -15.69 -13.13 -12.99
C PRO A 171 -16.40 -12.00 -12.23
N GLN A 172 -17.28 -12.36 -11.29
CA GLN A 172 -17.81 -11.42 -10.30
C GLN A 172 -16.65 -10.76 -9.55
N MET A 173 -16.74 -9.44 -9.34
CA MET A 173 -15.75 -8.70 -8.56
C MET A 173 -16.38 -8.09 -7.31
N VAL A 174 -15.80 -8.38 -6.16
CA VAL A 174 -16.26 -7.86 -4.87
C VAL A 174 -15.12 -7.10 -4.22
N ALA A 175 -15.35 -5.84 -3.87
CA ALA A 175 -14.38 -4.97 -3.22
C ALA A 175 -14.72 -4.85 -1.73
N LEU A 176 -13.79 -5.22 -0.85
CA LEU A 176 -14.00 -5.21 0.60
C LEU A 176 -13.06 -4.22 1.28
N THR A 177 -13.57 -3.43 2.24
CA THR A 177 -12.72 -2.55 3.05
C THR A 177 -13.33 -2.23 4.40
N ALA A 178 -12.48 -1.88 5.38
CA ALA A 178 -12.92 -1.45 6.70
C ALA A 178 -13.46 -0.02 6.75
N THR A 179 -12.89 0.84 5.93
CA THR A 179 -13.01 2.30 6.06
C THR A 179 -13.14 2.89 4.67
N ALA A 180 -14.35 3.25 4.29
CA ALA A 180 -14.59 3.93 3.02
C ALA A 180 -15.73 4.94 3.14
N THR A 181 -15.36 6.22 3.01
CA THR A 181 -16.32 7.32 2.85
C THR A 181 -17.09 7.17 1.53
N PRO A 182 -18.23 7.86 1.34
CA PRO A 182 -18.98 7.82 0.08
C PRO A 182 -18.14 8.15 -1.16
N ARG A 183 -17.16 9.06 -1.02
CA ARG A 183 -16.22 9.38 -2.08
C ARG A 183 -15.31 8.20 -2.41
N VAL A 184 -14.72 7.56 -1.39
CA VAL A 184 -13.83 6.41 -1.56
C VAL A 184 -14.58 5.25 -2.22
N ARG A 185 -15.84 5.00 -1.86
CA ARG A 185 -16.67 3.95 -2.50
C ARG A 185 -16.90 4.20 -3.99
N ARG A 186 -17.17 5.45 -4.38
CA ARG A 186 -17.28 5.84 -5.80
C ARG A 186 -15.97 5.64 -6.54
N ASP A 187 -14.84 5.99 -5.92
CA ASP A 187 -13.52 5.77 -6.52
C ASP A 187 -13.20 4.28 -6.68
N ILE A 188 -13.49 3.44 -5.68
CA ILE A 188 -13.36 1.98 -5.76
C ILE A 188 -14.16 1.44 -6.96
N THR A 189 -15.44 1.80 -7.04
CA THR A 189 -16.34 1.37 -8.13
C THR A 189 -15.79 1.73 -9.51
N ARG A 190 -15.39 3.00 -9.68
CA ARG A 190 -14.86 3.51 -10.94
C ARG A 190 -13.53 2.87 -11.31
N LEU A 191 -12.57 2.81 -10.38
CA LEU A 191 -11.19 2.38 -10.65
C LEU A 191 -11.07 0.86 -10.82
N LEU A 192 -11.89 0.08 -10.11
CA LEU A 192 -11.97 -1.38 -10.29
C LEU A 192 -12.87 -1.78 -11.47
N GLY A 193 -13.67 -0.86 -12.01
CA GLY A 193 -14.60 -1.14 -13.09
C GLY A 193 -15.69 -2.12 -12.67
N LEU A 194 -16.29 -1.89 -11.50
CA LEU A 194 -17.41 -2.69 -11.01
C LEU A 194 -18.67 -2.42 -11.83
N ARG A 195 -19.40 -3.48 -12.17
CA ARG A 195 -20.59 -3.45 -13.04
C ARG A 195 -21.84 -3.40 -12.17
N ASP A 196 -22.51 -2.25 -12.13
CA ASP A 196 -23.73 -2.03 -11.33
C ASP A 196 -23.63 -2.66 -9.92
N PRO A 197 -22.64 -2.27 -9.10
CA PRO A 197 -22.34 -3.00 -7.88
C PRO A 197 -23.40 -2.78 -6.81
N MET A 198 -23.69 -3.83 -6.04
CA MET A 198 -24.41 -3.68 -4.77
C MET A 198 -23.52 -2.96 -3.75
N GLU A 199 -24.00 -1.87 -3.15
CA GLU A 199 -23.33 -1.21 -2.04
C GLU A 199 -23.84 -1.76 -0.70
N VAL A 200 -22.99 -2.48 0.01
CA VAL A 200 -23.27 -2.99 1.36
C VAL A 200 -22.40 -2.23 2.36
N VAL A 201 -23.01 -1.36 3.14
CA VAL A 201 -22.34 -0.61 4.21
C VAL A 201 -22.86 -1.12 5.55
N GLY A 202 -22.05 -1.95 6.20
CA GLY A 202 -22.28 -2.35 7.59
C GLY A 202 -21.93 -1.20 8.52
N GLY A 203 -22.75 -1.02 9.56
CA GLY A 203 -22.60 0.07 10.51
C GLY A 203 -21.17 0.26 11.02
N PHE A 204 -20.70 1.50 11.09
CA PHE A 204 -19.43 1.92 11.68
C PHE A 204 -19.54 2.09 13.20
N ASP A 205 -20.71 1.90 13.81
CA ASP A 205 -20.80 1.95 15.27
C ASP A 205 -20.17 0.72 15.92
N ARG A 206 -19.35 0.99 16.95
CA ARG A 206 -18.74 0.01 17.83
C ARG A 206 -19.15 0.37 19.24
N PRO A 207 -20.34 -0.10 19.69
CA PRO A 207 -20.94 0.38 20.93
C PRO A 207 -20.11 0.05 22.17
N ASN A 208 -19.29 -1.00 22.09
CA ASN A 208 -18.36 -1.42 23.14
C ASN A 208 -17.10 -0.55 23.28
N LEU A 209 -16.86 0.38 22.34
CA LEU A 209 -15.69 1.27 22.39
C LEU A 209 -16.05 2.64 22.99
N SER A 210 -15.27 3.06 23.99
CA SER A 210 -15.31 4.43 24.50
C SER A 210 -14.17 5.25 23.89
N PHE A 211 -14.49 6.44 23.39
CA PHE A 211 -13.52 7.32 22.71
C PHE A 211 -13.18 8.52 23.60
N HIS A 212 -11.90 8.76 23.82
CA HIS A 212 -11.42 9.84 24.69
C HIS A 212 -10.30 10.63 24.01
N VAL A 213 -10.29 11.94 24.22
CA VAL A 213 -9.17 12.80 23.82
C VAL A 213 -8.71 13.56 25.06
N ARG A 214 -7.47 13.30 25.48
CA ARG A 214 -6.83 14.00 26.59
C ARG A 214 -5.85 15.02 26.03
N ARG A 215 -6.08 16.30 26.31
CA ARG A 215 -5.13 17.36 25.97
C ARG A 215 -3.90 17.25 26.87
N VAL A 216 -2.72 17.35 26.27
CA VAL A 216 -1.43 17.36 26.97
C VAL A 216 -0.66 18.62 26.63
N ALA A 217 0.03 19.21 27.59
CA ALA A 217 0.76 20.47 27.41
C ALA A 217 2.23 20.27 27.01
N SER A 218 2.82 19.14 27.36
CA SER A 218 4.22 18.81 27.09
C SER A 218 4.41 17.32 26.83
N GLU A 219 5.60 16.93 26.37
CA GLU A 219 5.97 15.52 26.23
C GLU A 219 6.05 14.82 27.60
N ALA A 220 6.46 15.52 28.67
CA ALA A 220 6.44 14.98 30.02
C ALA A 220 5.01 14.64 30.49
N ASN A 221 4.06 15.57 30.31
CA ASN A 221 2.66 15.30 30.66
C ASN A 221 2.04 14.22 29.77
N ARG A 222 2.51 14.07 28.54
CA ARG A 222 2.11 12.99 27.64
C ARG A 222 2.58 11.63 28.16
N ASN A 223 3.82 11.53 28.62
CA ASN A 223 4.36 10.33 29.25
C ASN A 223 3.59 9.97 30.51
N GLU A 224 3.31 10.95 31.37
CA GLU A 224 2.50 10.76 32.60
C GLU A 224 1.10 10.23 32.27
N ALA A 225 0.40 10.89 31.34
CA ALA A 225 -0.95 10.48 30.93
C ALA A 225 -0.98 9.07 30.31
N MET A 226 0.04 8.73 29.51
CA MET A 226 0.18 7.38 28.95
C MET A 226 0.37 6.33 30.06
N LEU A 227 1.26 6.59 31.02
CA LEU A 227 1.52 5.69 32.14
C LEU A 227 0.29 5.53 33.03
N GLU A 228 -0.44 6.63 33.30
CA GLU A 228 -1.70 6.60 34.04
C GLU A 228 -2.73 5.69 33.35
N ALA A 229 -2.99 5.91 32.06
CA ALA A 229 -3.96 5.10 31.30
C ALA A 229 -3.57 3.61 31.25
N LEU A 230 -2.28 3.30 31.07
CA LEU A 230 -1.78 1.93 31.00
C LEU A 230 -1.71 1.23 32.36
N ARG A 231 -1.58 1.97 33.47
CA ARG A 231 -1.67 1.43 34.83
C ARG A 231 -3.11 1.19 35.25
N ALA A 232 -4.01 2.11 34.90
CA ALA A 232 -5.45 1.93 35.11
C ALA A 232 -6.03 0.75 34.30
N THR A 233 -5.40 0.40 33.18
CA THR A 233 -5.81 -0.72 32.33
C THR A 233 -4.82 -1.88 32.42
N ALA A 234 -5.00 -2.78 33.39
CA ALA A 234 -4.13 -3.96 33.58
C ALA A 234 -4.40 -5.11 32.57
N ALA A 235 -4.57 -4.78 31.30
CA ALA A 235 -4.91 -5.70 30.22
C ALA A 235 -4.11 -5.40 28.94
N PRO A 236 -4.21 -6.24 27.88
CA PRO A 236 -3.47 -6.01 26.64
C PRO A 236 -3.79 -4.66 26.01
N ALA A 237 -2.74 -3.94 25.60
CA ALA A 237 -2.86 -2.60 25.04
C ALA A 237 -1.97 -2.38 23.81
N VAL A 238 -2.43 -1.51 22.92
CA VAL A 238 -1.66 -1.04 21.75
C VAL A 238 -1.38 0.44 21.92
N VAL A 239 -0.13 0.86 21.74
CA VAL A 239 0.28 2.27 21.78
C VAL A 239 0.77 2.71 20.41
N TYR A 240 0.06 3.62 19.75
CA TYR A 240 0.46 4.19 18.47
C TYR A 240 1.31 5.45 18.62
N ALA A 241 2.45 5.49 17.94
CA ALA A 241 3.35 6.63 17.87
C ALA A 241 3.71 6.97 16.41
N ALA A 242 4.03 8.24 16.15
CA ALA A 242 4.17 8.74 14.78
C ALA A 242 5.45 8.28 14.06
N THR A 243 6.54 8.04 14.80
CA THR A 243 7.85 7.71 14.20
C THR A 243 8.48 6.48 14.83
N ARG A 244 9.35 5.80 14.06
CA ARG A 244 10.14 4.65 14.54
C ARG A 244 10.96 4.99 15.80
N ARG A 245 11.54 6.19 15.82
CA ARG A 245 12.28 6.70 16.97
C ARG A 245 11.40 6.82 18.21
N GLN A 246 10.19 7.38 18.07
CA GLN A 246 9.24 7.49 19.19
C GLN A 246 8.75 6.13 19.67
N VAL A 247 8.49 5.19 18.77
CA VAL A 247 8.12 3.80 19.14
C VAL A 247 9.16 3.20 20.07
N GLU A 248 10.44 3.28 19.69
CA GLU A 248 11.56 2.79 20.48
C GLU A 248 11.71 3.53 21.83
N GLN A 249 11.53 4.85 21.84
CA GLN A 249 11.60 5.66 23.06
C GLN A 249 10.47 5.33 24.04
N VAL A 250 9.23 5.26 23.56
CA VAL A 250 8.06 4.93 24.35
C VAL A 250 8.15 3.50 24.89
N ALA A 251 8.57 2.53 24.08
CA ALA A 251 8.75 1.16 24.55
C ALA A 251 9.78 1.08 25.69
N ARG A 252 10.93 1.77 25.57
CA ARG A 252 11.93 1.84 26.64
C ARG A 252 11.39 2.48 27.91
N LEU A 253 10.64 3.58 27.79
CA LEU A 253 10.02 4.25 28.94
C LEU A 253 9.04 3.33 29.66
N LEU A 254 8.21 2.58 28.93
CA LEU A 254 7.27 1.63 29.50
C LEU A 254 7.99 0.52 30.27
N VAL A 255 9.04 -0.06 29.69
CA VAL A 255 9.86 -1.10 30.34
C VAL A 255 10.53 -0.55 31.60
N ALA A 256 11.13 0.65 31.54
CA ALA A 256 11.72 1.31 32.70
C ALA A 256 10.70 1.62 33.81
N SER A 257 9.42 1.77 33.44
CA SER A 257 8.31 2.00 34.36
C SER A 257 7.64 0.70 34.86
N GLY A 258 8.23 -0.46 34.60
CA GLY A 258 7.74 -1.78 35.03
C GLY A 258 6.63 -2.36 34.15
N ILE A 259 6.38 -1.81 32.96
CA ILE A 259 5.36 -2.30 32.03
C ILE A 259 6.00 -3.15 30.94
N ARG A 260 5.60 -4.43 30.86
CA ARG A 260 5.99 -5.36 29.79
C ARG A 260 5.54 -4.83 28.42
N ALA A 261 6.47 -4.24 27.67
CA ALA A 261 6.22 -3.62 26.37
C ALA A 261 7.25 -4.03 25.32
N VAL A 262 6.83 -4.10 24.06
CA VAL A 262 7.70 -4.40 22.90
C VAL A 262 7.48 -3.39 21.76
N PRO A 263 8.56 -2.89 21.10
CA PRO A 263 8.43 -2.03 19.93
C PRO A 263 8.09 -2.83 18.66
N TYR A 264 7.32 -2.23 17.76
CA TYR A 264 6.99 -2.79 16.45
C TYR A 264 6.94 -1.71 15.37
N HIS A 265 7.81 -1.81 14.37
CA HIS A 265 7.79 -0.90 13.22
C HIS A 265 8.49 -1.50 11.99
N ALA A 266 8.26 -0.91 10.82
CA ALA A 266 8.80 -1.39 9.54
C ALA A 266 10.34 -1.40 9.44
N GLY A 267 11.06 -0.70 10.33
CA GLY A 267 12.52 -0.77 10.40
C GLY A 267 13.09 -2.00 11.12
N LEU A 268 12.26 -2.81 11.77
CA LEU A 268 12.70 -4.09 12.34
C LEU A 268 12.81 -5.12 11.22
N ASP A 269 13.78 -6.03 11.30
CA ASP A 269 13.83 -7.19 10.42
C ASP A 269 12.60 -8.11 10.61
N SER A 270 12.39 -9.04 9.67
CA SER A 270 11.21 -9.92 9.68
C SER A 270 11.13 -10.79 10.93
N GLU A 271 12.26 -11.26 11.44
CA GLU A 271 12.30 -12.18 12.57
C GLU A 271 11.93 -11.46 13.88
N ARG A 272 12.46 -10.25 14.10
CA ARG A 272 12.13 -9.41 15.25
C ARG A 272 10.67 -8.95 15.21
N ARG A 273 10.11 -8.64 14.04
CA ARG A 273 8.68 -8.34 13.89
C ARG A 273 7.80 -9.54 14.27
N SER A 274 8.14 -10.74 13.79
CA SER A 274 7.42 -11.96 14.14
C SER A 274 7.47 -12.19 15.65
N ARG A 275 8.66 -12.18 16.25
CA ARG A 275 8.83 -12.38 17.70
C ARG A 275 8.05 -11.36 18.54
N ALA A 276 8.05 -10.09 18.15
CA ALA A 276 7.29 -9.05 18.85
C ALA A 276 5.77 -9.27 18.74
N GLN A 277 5.28 -9.62 17.55
CA GLN A 277 3.87 -9.95 17.34
C GLN A 277 3.48 -11.19 18.15
N ASP A 278 4.23 -12.27 18.05
CA ASP A 278 3.95 -13.53 18.76
C ASP A 278 3.91 -13.32 20.27
N ALA A 279 4.87 -12.57 20.82
CA ALA A 279 4.91 -12.25 22.24
C ALA A 279 3.72 -11.41 22.71
N PHE A 280 3.18 -10.52 21.87
CA PHE A 280 1.96 -9.77 22.19
C PHE A 280 0.71 -10.65 22.06
N MET A 281 0.64 -11.48 21.03
CA MET A 281 -0.48 -12.39 20.80
C MET A 281 -0.63 -13.43 21.93
N SER A 282 0.50 -13.99 22.39
CA SER A 282 0.54 -14.96 23.50
C SER A 282 0.30 -14.36 24.88
N GLY A 283 0.38 -13.03 25.03
CA GLY A 283 0.32 -12.35 26.33
C GLY A 283 1.65 -12.29 27.08
N THR A 284 2.76 -12.76 26.48
CA THR A 284 4.12 -12.57 27.02
C THR A 284 4.47 -11.09 27.15
N GLN A 285 4.00 -10.26 26.21
CA GLN A 285 4.07 -8.81 26.28
C GLN A 285 2.66 -8.25 26.44
N ARG A 286 2.49 -7.35 27.42
CA ARG A 286 1.18 -6.72 27.68
C ARG A 286 0.91 -5.60 26.69
N VAL A 287 1.94 -4.84 26.36
CA VAL A 287 1.83 -3.65 25.50
C VAL A 287 2.67 -3.84 24.25
N ILE A 288 2.10 -3.49 23.11
CA ILE A 288 2.86 -3.34 21.86
C ILE A 288 2.84 -1.88 21.44
N VAL A 289 4.02 -1.30 21.25
CA VAL A 289 4.20 0.09 20.85
C VAL A 289 4.54 0.11 19.38
N ALA A 290 3.81 0.86 18.56
CA ALA A 290 3.96 0.76 17.13
C ALA A 290 3.68 2.03 16.33
N THR A 291 4.17 2.06 15.09
CA THR A 291 3.64 2.97 14.07
C THR A 291 2.41 2.34 13.41
N ASN A 292 1.81 3.03 12.44
CA ASN A 292 0.75 2.48 11.56
C ASN A 292 1.13 1.15 10.85
N ALA A 293 2.40 0.75 10.87
CA ALA A 293 2.85 -0.55 10.39
C ALA A 293 2.29 -1.73 11.20
N PHE A 294 1.96 -1.52 12.48
CA PHE A 294 1.24 -2.50 13.30
C PHE A 294 -0.25 -2.36 13.02
N GLY A 295 -0.63 -2.86 11.86
CA GLY A 295 -1.88 -2.51 11.22
C GLY A 295 -2.64 -3.74 10.76
N MET A 296 -2.84 -3.83 9.46
CA MET A 296 -3.61 -4.88 8.82
C MET A 296 -3.13 -6.29 9.23
N GLY A 297 -4.07 -7.14 9.62
CA GLY A 297 -3.84 -8.58 9.88
C GLY A 297 -3.72 -9.03 11.33
N ILE A 298 -3.54 -8.13 12.29
CA ILE A 298 -3.56 -8.50 13.72
C ILE A 298 -5.00 -8.68 14.19
N ASP A 299 -5.27 -9.83 14.80
CA ASP A 299 -6.59 -10.22 15.34
C ASP A 299 -6.48 -10.75 16.77
N LYS A 300 -6.02 -9.91 17.69
CA LYS A 300 -6.09 -10.19 19.13
C LYS A 300 -7.47 -9.76 19.65
N PRO A 301 -8.34 -10.69 20.10
CA PRO A 301 -9.73 -10.39 20.45
C PRO A 301 -9.86 -9.46 21.67
N ASP A 302 -8.91 -9.58 22.60
CA ASP A 302 -8.97 -9.12 23.98
C ASP A 302 -8.18 -7.82 24.25
N VAL A 303 -7.96 -6.98 23.24
CA VAL A 303 -7.32 -5.66 23.44
C VAL A 303 -8.27 -4.70 24.16
N ARG A 304 -7.86 -4.23 25.35
CA ARG A 304 -8.67 -3.36 26.23
C ARG A 304 -8.39 -1.88 26.09
N LEU A 305 -7.17 -1.52 25.69
CA LEU A 305 -6.79 -0.13 25.44
C LEU A 305 -6.06 0.01 24.12
N VAL A 306 -6.53 0.94 23.28
CA VAL A 306 -5.75 1.48 22.17
C VAL A 306 -5.45 2.94 22.47
N LEU A 307 -4.19 3.26 22.70
CA LEU A 307 -3.72 4.59 23.04
C LEU A 307 -2.93 5.18 21.87
N HIS A 308 -3.33 6.35 21.40
CA HIS A 308 -2.60 7.11 20.41
C HIS A 308 -1.74 8.12 21.17
N TYR A 309 -0.45 7.80 21.30
CA TYR A 309 0.55 8.70 21.89
C TYR A 309 0.77 9.92 21.00
N PHE A 310 0.35 9.87 19.74
CA PHE A 310 0.42 10.97 18.79
C PHE A 310 -0.83 10.96 17.89
N LEU A 311 -1.22 12.13 17.36
CA LEU A 311 -2.31 12.25 16.39
C LEU A 311 -2.07 11.30 15.19
N SER A 312 -3.09 10.58 14.72
CA SER A 312 -3.02 9.80 13.47
C SER A 312 -3.04 10.73 12.25
N GLY A 313 -2.63 10.24 11.07
CA GLY A 313 -2.56 11.05 9.85
C GLY A 313 -3.94 11.41 9.25
N SER A 314 -4.95 10.64 9.61
CA SER A 314 -6.34 10.82 9.19
C SER A 314 -7.32 10.23 10.21
N LEU A 315 -8.62 10.53 10.06
CA LEU A 315 -9.64 9.94 10.94
C LEU A 315 -9.91 8.47 10.57
N GLU A 316 -9.68 8.10 9.31
CA GLU A 316 -9.70 6.73 8.83
C GLU A 316 -8.65 5.87 9.53
N ASP A 317 -7.39 6.34 9.56
CA ASP A 317 -6.30 5.65 10.26
C ASP A 317 -6.64 5.48 11.74
N TYR A 318 -7.03 6.57 12.41
CA TYR A 318 -7.41 6.56 13.82
C TYR A 318 -8.52 5.55 14.11
N TYR A 319 -9.56 5.51 13.28
CA TYR A 319 -10.69 4.59 13.48
C TYR A 319 -10.29 3.13 13.23
N GLN A 320 -9.46 2.87 12.21
CA GLN A 320 -8.93 1.54 11.94
C GLN A 320 -8.02 1.04 13.07
N GLU A 321 -7.17 1.91 13.60
CA GLU A 321 -6.28 1.69 14.75
C GLU A 321 -7.09 1.44 16.02
N ALA A 322 -8.03 2.33 16.36
CA ALA A 322 -8.92 2.22 17.51
C ALA A 322 -9.77 0.94 17.48
N GLY A 323 -10.29 0.55 16.32
CA GLY A 323 -11.16 -0.63 16.17
C GLY A 323 -10.48 -1.98 16.38
N ARG A 324 -9.17 -2.00 16.69
CA ARG A 324 -8.44 -3.16 17.20
C ARG A 324 -8.83 -3.53 18.62
N ALA A 325 -9.32 -2.56 19.38
CA ALA A 325 -9.86 -2.80 20.70
C ALA A 325 -11.16 -3.61 20.64
N GLY A 326 -11.39 -4.45 21.65
CA GLY A 326 -12.72 -4.98 21.95
C GLY A 326 -13.34 -5.81 20.84
N ARG A 327 -12.55 -6.64 20.13
CA ARG A 327 -13.07 -7.48 19.03
C ARG A 327 -13.92 -8.65 19.53
N ASP A 328 -13.72 -9.04 20.79
CA ASP A 328 -14.60 -9.90 21.58
C ASP A 328 -15.94 -9.23 21.97
N GLY A 329 -16.12 -7.93 21.69
CA GLY A 329 -17.31 -7.18 22.05
C GLY A 329 -17.31 -6.65 23.49
N ALA A 330 -16.28 -6.96 24.29
CA ALA A 330 -16.16 -6.44 25.65
C ALA A 330 -15.87 -4.93 25.65
N PRO A 331 -16.21 -4.20 26.73
CA PRO A 331 -15.87 -2.79 26.87
C PRO A 331 -14.37 -2.55 26.71
N SER A 332 -14.01 -1.61 25.83
CA SER A 332 -12.62 -1.20 25.62
C SER A 332 -12.51 0.30 25.40
N ARG A 333 -11.36 0.87 25.80
CA ARG A 333 -11.07 2.30 25.72
C ARG A 333 -10.16 2.61 24.53
N CYS A 334 -10.48 3.67 23.81
CA CYS A 334 -9.66 4.26 22.77
C CYS A 334 -9.33 5.70 23.18
N GLU A 335 -8.05 5.99 23.41
CA GLU A 335 -7.62 7.30 23.93
C GLU A 335 -6.59 7.94 23.00
N LEU A 336 -6.75 9.24 22.74
CA LEU A 336 -5.79 10.06 22.01
C LEU A 336 -5.17 11.07 22.98
N LEU A 337 -3.85 11.06 23.10
CA LEU A 337 -3.08 12.10 23.77
C LEU A 337 -2.77 13.20 22.75
N TYR A 338 -3.42 14.35 22.90
CA TYR A 338 -3.43 15.40 21.87
C TYR A 338 -2.69 16.65 22.32
N HIS A 339 -1.77 17.10 21.47
CA HIS A 339 -1.20 18.44 21.54
C HIS A 339 -1.45 19.18 20.20
N PRO A 340 -1.83 20.47 20.17
CA PRO A 340 -2.09 21.20 18.92
C PRO A 340 -0.94 21.17 17.90
N HIS A 341 0.31 21.20 18.38
CA HIS A 341 1.50 21.08 17.53
C HIS A 341 1.73 19.69 16.92
N ASP A 342 0.97 18.65 17.31
CA ASP A 342 1.12 17.31 16.71
C ASP A 342 0.88 17.36 15.20
N ARG A 343 -0.06 18.22 14.78
CA ARG A 343 -0.36 18.48 13.37
C ARG A 343 0.89 18.86 12.57
N ARG A 344 1.85 19.58 13.16
CA ARG A 344 3.08 20.03 12.48
C ARG A 344 3.94 18.86 11.99
N VAL A 345 3.91 17.72 12.69
CA VAL A 345 4.67 16.52 12.26
C VAL A 345 4.06 15.95 10.99
N HIS A 346 2.73 15.83 10.93
CA HIS A 346 2.02 15.38 9.72
C HIS A 346 2.12 16.37 8.58
N ASP A 347 2.01 17.67 8.86
CA ASP A 347 2.23 18.71 7.85
C ASP A 347 3.66 18.64 7.30
N ARG A 348 4.68 18.40 8.14
CA ARG A 348 6.06 18.22 7.67
C ARG A 348 6.23 16.94 6.85
N MET A 349 5.66 15.81 7.27
CA MET A 349 5.71 14.56 6.52
C MET A 349 5.02 14.70 5.15
N ARG A 350 3.86 15.36 5.12
CA ARG A 350 3.11 15.68 3.89
C ARG A 350 3.91 16.62 2.99
N LEU A 351 4.51 17.68 3.54
CA LEU A 351 5.31 18.64 2.78
C LEU A 351 6.64 18.04 2.29
N ALA A 352 7.27 17.15 3.05
CA ALA A 352 8.51 16.48 2.67
C ALA A 352 8.34 15.64 1.39
N GLY A 353 7.13 15.11 1.12
CA GLY A 353 6.78 14.43 -0.13
C GLY A 353 6.03 15.29 -1.16
N HIS A 354 5.70 16.55 -0.83
CA HIS A 354 4.89 17.42 -1.68
C HIS A 354 5.66 17.84 -2.93
N LEU A 355 5.03 17.65 -4.08
CA LEU A 355 5.47 18.22 -5.35
C LEU A 355 4.49 19.33 -5.73
N PRO A 356 4.93 20.60 -5.77
CA PRO A 356 4.07 21.68 -6.23
C PRO A 356 3.57 21.36 -7.65
N PRO A 357 2.24 21.39 -7.91
CA PRO A 357 1.71 21.15 -9.25
C PRO A 357 2.32 22.10 -10.30
N ALA A 358 2.66 23.32 -9.87
CA ALA A 358 3.41 24.29 -10.69
C ALA A 358 4.80 23.78 -11.07
N LEU A 359 5.56 23.16 -10.16
CA LEU A 359 6.88 22.60 -10.46
C LEU A 359 6.78 21.47 -11.51
N ILE A 360 5.79 20.58 -11.37
CA ILE A 360 5.55 19.49 -12.34
C ILE A 360 5.30 20.07 -13.73
N ARG A 361 4.44 21.10 -13.81
CA ARG A 361 4.15 21.82 -15.06
C ARG A 361 5.42 22.46 -15.64
N THR A 362 6.18 23.20 -14.85
CA THR A 362 7.40 23.89 -15.30
C THR A 362 8.47 22.90 -15.78
N VAL A 363 8.65 21.77 -15.09
CA VAL A 363 9.58 20.70 -15.51
C VAL A 363 9.14 20.10 -16.85
N TRP A 364 7.85 19.79 -17.01
CA TRP A 364 7.32 19.26 -18.27
C TRP A 364 7.45 20.27 -19.43
N GLU A 365 7.12 21.54 -19.19
CA GLU A 365 7.24 22.61 -20.19
C GLU A 365 8.70 22.87 -20.59
N TRP A 366 9.63 22.79 -19.63
CA TRP A 366 11.06 22.86 -19.92
C TRP A 366 11.49 21.68 -20.79
N LEU A 367 11.10 20.44 -20.44
CA LEU A 367 11.40 19.25 -21.25
C LEU A 367 10.84 19.34 -22.67
N ALA A 368 9.61 19.83 -22.81
CA ALA A 368 8.94 20.00 -24.09
C ALA A 368 9.69 20.98 -25.00
N ARG A 369 10.16 22.10 -24.43
CA ARG A 369 10.96 23.10 -25.17
C ARG A 369 12.36 22.58 -25.49
N GLU A 370 13.03 21.98 -24.51
CA GLU A 370 14.40 21.49 -24.67
C GLU A 370 14.47 20.30 -25.65
N SER A 371 13.39 19.52 -25.78
CA SER A 371 13.28 18.41 -26.74
C SER A 371 13.02 18.88 -28.18
N ALA A 372 12.61 20.14 -28.39
CA ALA A 372 12.31 20.65 -29.72
C ALA A 372 13.57 20.63 -30.62
N GLY A 373 13.51 19.86 -31.71
CA GLY A 373 14.62 19.72 -32.66
C GLY A 373 15.83 18.92 -32.14
N LYS A 374 15.73 18.24 -31.00
CA LYS A 374 16.83 17.43 -30.44
C LYS A 374 16.55 15.93 -30.53
N VAL A 375 17.62 15.15 -30.74
CA VAL A 375 17.59 13.69 -30.77
C VAL A 375 17.35 13.08 -29.38
N ALA A 376 17.81 13.73 -28.29
CA ALA A 376 17.50 13.37 -26.90
C ALA A 376 17.97 14.45 -25.89
N VAL A 377 17.18 14.69 -24.85
CA VAL A 377 17.48 15.59 -23.72
C VAL A 377 17.97 14.78 -22.52
N THR A 378 19.10 15.18 -21.94
CA THR A 378 19.64 14.56 -20.73
C THR A 378 18.83 14.96 -19.49
N LEU A 379 18.40 13.98 -18.70
CA LEU A 379 17.62 14.17 -17.47
C LEU A 379 18.55 14.24 -16.24
N GLU A 380 19.23 15.37 -16.07
CA GLU A 380 20.03 15.67 -14.87
C GLU A 380 19.21 16.57 -13.93
N PRO A 381 18.73 16.06 -12.78
CA PRO A 381 17.89 16.84 -11.87
C PRO A 381 18.53 18.17 -11.43
N GLU A 382 19.85 18.20 -11.21
CA GLU A 382 20.60 19.40 -10.81
C GLU A 382 20.65 20.46 -11.92
N ARG A 383 20.81 20.02 -13.17
CA ARG A 383 20.77 20.92 -14.32
C ARG A 383 19.37 21.47 -14.51
N ILE A 384 18.37 20.59 -14.47
CA ILE A 384 16.97 20.98 -14.65
C ILE A 384 16.56 21.95 -13.54
N ALA A 385 16.89 21.67 -12.27
CA ALA A 385 16.59 22.53 -11.14
C ALA A 385 17.11 23.96 -11.32
N ARG A 386 18.35 24.13 -11.82
CA ARG A 386 18.89 25.46 -12.16
C ARG A 386 18.12 26.15 -13.28
N GLN A 387 17.72 25.41 -14.31
CA GLN A 387 17.00 25.95 -15.45
C GLN A 387 15.56 26.35 -15.11
N VAL A 388 14.87 25.56 -14.29
CA VAL A 388 13.49 25.85 -13.85
C VAL A 388 13.41 26.65 -12.56
N ARG A 389 14.57 27.04 -11.99
CA ARG A 389 14.69 27.75 -10.69
C ARG A 389 13.96 27.02 -9.55
N ALA A 390 14.07 25.68 -9.52
CA ALA A 390 13.52 24.88 -8.43
C ALA A 390 14.37 25.03 -7.15
N ALA A 391 13.72 24.89 -5.99
CA ALA A 391 14.38 25.01 -4.69
C ALA A 391 15.40 23.89 -4.44
N ASP A 392 15.13 22.67 -4.93
CA ASP A 392 16.04 21.54 -4.77
C ASP A 392 15.95 20.55 -5.95
N ALA A 393 17.03 19.82 -6.21
CA ALA A 393 17.14 18.84 -7.31
C ALA A 393 16.37 17.53 -7.05
N SER A 394 16.20 17.13 -5.79
CA SER A 394 15.37 15.98 -5.40
C SER A 394 13.89 16.19 -5.77
N ALA A 395 13.35 17.39 -5.58
CA ALA A 395 12.00 17.75 -6.01
C ALA A 395 11.84 17.61 -7.53
N VAL A 396 12.85 18.00 -8.31
CA VAL A 396 12.86 17.79 -9.77
C VAL A 396 12.94 16.31 -10.12
N ALA A 397 13.81 15.54 -9.45
CA ALA A 397 13.92 14.09 -9.68
C ALA A 397 12.59 13.37 -9.44
N ARG A 398 11.88 13.72 -8.36
CA ARG A 398 10.55 13.17 -8.08
C ARG A 398 9.50 13.66 -9.08
N ALA A 399 9.56 14.92 -9.53
CA ALA A 399 8.64 15.42 -10.56
C ALA A 399 8.80 14.66 -11.88
N LEU A 400 10.05 14.36 -12.28
CA LEU A 400 10.35 13.50 -13.42
C LEU A 400 9.78 12.10 -13.23
N ALA A 401 9.98 11.48 -12.07
CA ALA A 401 9.43 10.17 -11.76
C ALA A 401 7.89 10.15 -11.85
N VAL A 402 7.21 11.16 -11.28
CA VAL A 402 5.74 11.28 -11.37
C VAL A 402 5.26 11.44 -12.81
N LEU A 403 5.93 12.27 -13.62
CA LEU A 403 5.58 12.44 -15.02
C LEU A 403 5.79 11.15 -15.83
N GLU A 404 6.85 10.40 -15.53
CA GLU A 404 7.20 9.13 -16.19
C GLU A 404 6.22 8.01 -15.81
N ASP A 405 5.96 7.83 -14.51
CA ASP A 405 5.04 6.82 -13.97
C ASP A 405 3.61 6.99 -14.50
N ARG A 406 3.19 8.25 -14.72
CA ARG A 406 1.87 8.60 -15.24
C ARG A 406 1.83 8.74 -16.77
N GLY A 407 2.93 8.44 -17.44
CA GLY A 407 3.03 8.44 -18.91
C GLY A 407 2.83 9.82 -19.55
N ALA A 408 3.06 10.90 -18.79
CA ALA A 408 3.12 12.27 -19.30
C ALA A 408 4.47 12.56 -19.98
N ILE A 409 5.50 11.78 -19.65
CA ILE A 409 6.74 11.66 -20.43
C ILE A 409 7.01 10.16 -20.72
N PRO A 410 7.72 9.84 -21.83
CA PRO A 410 8.20 8.48 -22.08
C PRO A 410 9.04 7.90 -20.93
N HIS A 411 9.16 6.58 -20.86
CA HIS A 411 10.10 5.96 -19.93
C HIS A 411 11.54 6.30 -20.31
N SER A 412 12.31 6.78 -19.34
CA SER A 412 13.68 7.29 -19.46
C SER A 412 14.72 6.22 -19.81
N GLY A 413 14.29 4.97 -20.01
CA GLY A 413 15.09 3.81 -20.40
C GLY A 413 15.29 3.59 -21.90
N SER A 414 14.90 4.48 -22.80
CA SER A 414 15.09 4.26 -24.25
C SER A 414 16.41 4.80 -24.81
N ALA A 415 17.04 5.79 -24.17
CA ALA A 415 18.32 6.35 -24.60
C ALA A 415 19.17 6.72 -23.40
N THR A 416 20.19 5.93 -23.07
CA THR A 416 21.13 6.23 -21.99
C THR A 416 22.37 6.88 -22.57
N ARG A 417 22.74 8.08 -22.09
CA ARG A 417 24.10 8.59 -22.29
C ARG A 417 24.99 7.84 -21.30
N LEU A 418 26.05 7.25 -21.81
CA LEU A 418 27.07 6.58 -21.01
C LEU A 418 28.34 7.41 -21.17
N GLU A 419 28.97 7.85 -20.08
CA GLU A 419 30.34 8.32 -20.21
C GLU A 419 31.28 7.12 -20.11
N ALA A 420 32.25 7.04 -20.99
CA ALA A 420 33.20 5.95 -21.00
C ALA A 420 34.62 6.43 -21.25
N ARG A 421 35.55 5.59 -20.82
CA ARG A 421 36.99 5.77 -21.02
C ARG A 421 37.61 4.40 -21.30
N LEU A 422 38.41 4.28 -22.35
CA LEU A 422 39.16 3.05 -22.63
C LEU A 422 40.38 2.98 -21.73
N ILE A 423 40.60 1.88 -21.02
CA ILE A 423 41.85 1.68 -20.26
C ILE A 423 42.77 0.66 -20.94
N GLY A 424 42.20 -0.26 -21.71
CA GLY A 424 42.99 -1.23 -22.48
C GLY A 424 43.85 -0.54 -23.53
N SER A 425 45.11 -0.96 -23.66
CA SER A 425 45.95 -0.56 -24.79
C SER A 425 45.37 -1.09 -26.11
N PRO A 426 45.65 -0.46 -27.27
CA PRO A 426 45.12 -0.92 -28.56
C PRO A 426 45.39 -2.41 -28.83
N LEU A 427 46.59 -2.90 -28.47
CA LEU A 427 46.95 -4.31 -28.57
C LEU A 427 46.09 -5.21 -27.67
N ARG A 428 45.84 -4.79 -26.42
CA ARG A 428 44.99 -5.55 -25.48
C ARG A 428 43.54 -5.60 -25.95
N LEU A 429 43.01 -4.49 -26.47
CA LEU A 429 41.66 -4.42 -27.03
C LEU A 429 41.52 -5.35 -28.25
N ALA A 430 42.53 -5.44 -29.11
CA ALA A 430 42.55 -6.34 -30.25
C ALA A 430 42.56 -7.83 -29.83
N CYS A 431 43.42 -8.19 -28.86
CA CYS A 431 43.53 -9.58 -28.39
C CYS A 431 42.26 -10.10 -27.69
N GLU A 432 41.60 -9.25 -26.90
CA GLU A 432 40.42 -9.63 -26.12
C GLU A 432 39.12 -9.61 -26.93
N ARG A 433 39.12 -8.95 -28.11
CA ARG A 433 37.91 -8.68 -28.90
C ARG A 433 37.13 -9.95 -29.25
N SER A 434 37.83 -11.04 -29.60
CA SER A 434 37.22 -12.32 -29.97
C SER A 434 36.54 -13.02 -28.77
N ALA A 435 37.00 -12.75 -27.55
CA ALA A 435 36.50 -13.34 -26.31
C ALA A 435 35.32 -12.56 -25.68
N LEU A 436 34.96 -11.42 -26.25
CA LEU A 436 33.84 -10.58 -25.79
C LEU A 436 32.49 -11.06 -26.35
N SER A 437 31.45 -10.93 -25.52
CA SER A 437 30.07 -11.11 -25.98
C SER A 437 29.72 -10.17 -27.13
N ALA A 438 28.72 -10.54 -27.94
CA ALA A 438 28.29 -9.72 -29.07
C ALA A 438 27.87 -8.30 -28.68
N ASN A 439 27.31 -8.12 -27.47
CA ASN A 439 26.93 -6.79 -26.97
C ASN A 439 28.13 -5.99 -26.46
N ALA A 440 29.10 -6.65 -25.81
CA ALA A 440 30.34 -5.99 -25.37
C ALA A 440 31.22 -5.57 -26.55
N ARG A 441 31.28 -6.38 -27.63
CA ARG A 441 31.94 -6.01 -28.89
C ARG A 441 31.31 -4.77 -29.52
N ARG A 442 29.98 -4.76 -29.70
CA ARG A 442 29.26 -3.60 -30.25
C ARG A 442 29.45 -2.33 -29.41
N LEU A 443 29.46 -2.48 -28.08
CA LEU A 443 29.71 -1.35 -27.19
C LEU A 443 31.15 -0.85 -27.36
N LEU A 444 32.13 -1.75 -27.41
CA LEU A 444 33.53 -1.39 -27.64
C LEU A 444 33.74 -0.68 -28.98
N GLU A 445 33.14 -1.19 -30.06
CA GLU A 445 33.18 -0.56 -31.39
C GLU A 445 32.59 0.85 -31.37
N ALA A 446 31.48 1.05 -30.65
CA ALA A 446 30.91 2.38 -30.46
C ALA A 446 31.86 3.32 -29.68
N MET A 447 32.64 2.79 -28.74
CA MET A 447 33.65 3.56 -27.98
C MET A 447 34.78 4.04 -28.89
N GLU A 448 35.28 3.14 -29.72
CA GLU A 448 36.35 3.43 -30.69
C GLU A 448 35.88 4.44 -31.74
N ALA A 449 34.67 4.26 -32.29
CA ALA A 449 34.07 5.21 -33.23
C ALA A 449 33.84 6.60 -32.62
N SER A 450 33.60 6.66 -31.31
CA SER A 450 33.41 7.93 -30.59
C SER A 450 34.74 8.59 -30.15
N GLY A 451 35.89 8.00 -30.48
CA GLY A 451 37.21 8.52 -30.09
C GLY A 451 37.45 8.49 -28.59
N CYS A 452 36.98 7.44 -27.91
CA CYS A 452 37.31 7.19 -26.51
C CYS A 452 38.79 6.86 -26.37
N GLU A 453 39.45 7.45 -25.37
CA GLU A 453 40.88 7.22 -25.08
C GLU A 453 41.08 7.10 -23.57
N SER A 454 42.29 6.75 -23.14
CA SER A 454 42.63 6.56 -21.72
C SER A 454 42.71 7.83 -20.90
N SER A 455 42.90 8.98 -21.53
CA SER A 455 43.14 10.26 -20.86
C SER A 455 41.86 11.04 -20.54
N ARG A 456 40.73 10.74 -21.20
CA ARG A 456 39.53 11.60 -21.15
C ARG A 456 38.22 10.81 -21.22
N TRP A 457 37.27 11.18 -20.36
CA TRP A 457 35.88 10.72 -20.44
C TRP A 457 35.20 11.25 -21.70
N ARG A 458 34.54 10.35 -22.43
CA ARG A 458 33.79 10.68 -23.64
C ARG A 458 32.34 10.18 -23.53
N PRO A 459 31.38 10.97 -24.03
CA PRO A 459 30.00 10.54 -24.10
C PRO A 459 29.78 9.52 -25.21
N LEU A 460 29.00 8.48 -24.92
CA LEU A 460 28.55 7.47 -25.87
C LEU A 460 27.05 7.46 -26.05
N GLU A 461 26.64 7.37 -27.32
CA GLU A 461 25.27 7.03 -27.70
C GLU A 461 25.12 5.51 -27.81
N ALA A 462 24.87 4.87 -26.66
CA ALA A 462 24.80 3.41 -26.56
C ALA A 462 23.48 2.81 -27.09
N ALA A 463 22.58 3.62 -27.65
CA ALA A 463 21.29 3.15 -28.19
C ALA A 463 21.46 2.09 -29.30
N THR A 464 22.57 2.15 -30.03
CA THR A 464 22.95 1.17 -31.08
C THR A 464 23.31 -0.21 -30.54
N VAL A 465 23.62 -0.34 -29.25
CA VAL A 465 23.98 -1.61 -28.58
C VAL A 465 22.74 -2.41 -28.18
N GLY A 466 21.59 -1.74 -27.99
CA GLY A 466 20.30 -2.34 -27.62
C GLY A 466 19.74 -1.80 -26.30
N PRO A 467 18.74 -2.46 -25.70
CA PRO A 467 18.07 -1.97 -24.48
C PRO A 467 19.02 -1.83 -23.27
N PRO A 468 18.72 -0.98 -22.27
CA PRO A 468 19.62 -0.65 -21.16
C PRO A 468 20.15 -1.83 -20.36
N ALA A 469 19.37 -2.91 -20.23
CA ALA A 469 19.83 -4.12 -19.55
C ALA A 469 21.03 -4.76 -20.28
N ARG A 470 21.01 -4.74 -21.62
CA ARG A 470 22.12 -5.24 -22.45
C ARG A 470 23.32 -4.30 -22.39
N ILE A 471 23.10 -2.98 -22.42
CA ILE A 471 24.17 -1.98 -22.25
C ILE A 471 24.86 -2.18 -20.89
N ARG A 472 24.10 -2.33 -19.80
CA ARG A 472 24.65 -2.59 -18.46
C ARG A 472 25.44 -3.90 -18.39
N SER A 473 24.93 -4.96 -19.01
CA SER A 473 25.64 -6.24 -19.06
C SER A 473 26.96 -6.13 -19.83
N ALA A 474 26.94 -5.45 -20.98
CA ALA A 474 28.11 -5.21 -21.81
C ALA A 474 29.16 -4.33 -21.11
N ALA A 475 28.72 -3.25 -20.45
CA ALA A 475 29.57 -2.35 -19.69
C ALA A 475 30.28 -3.09 -18.55
N ARG A 476 29.55 -3.90 -17.76
CA ARG A 476 30.12 -4.72 -16.69
C ARG A 476 31.15 -5.73 -17.21
N GLU A 477 30.90 -6.34 -18.36
CA GLU A 477 31.85 -7.28 -18.97
C GLU A 477 33.17 -6.56 -19.32
N LEU A 478 33.09 -5.41 -19.98
CA LEU A 478 34.27 -4.60 -20.33
C LEU A 478 35.03 -4.08 -19.10
N GLU A 479 34.31 -3.70 -18.02
CA GLU A 479 34.90 -3.29 -16.73
C GLU A 479 35.58 -4.45 -16.02
N SER A 480 34.94 -5.62 -15.97
CA SER A 480 35.50 -6.81 -15.31
C SER A 480 36.80 -7.29 -15.97
N ARG A 481 36.95 -7.04 -17.27
CA ARG A 481 38.15 -7.34 -18.05
C ARG A 481 39.16 -6.18 -18.08
N GLN A 482 38.86 -5.08 -17.39
CA GLN A 482 39.68 -3.87 -17.33
C GLN A 482 39.97 -3.24 -18.70
N LEU A 483 39.04 -3.37 -19.64
CA LEU A 483 39.17 -2.80 -20.99
C LEU A 483 38.63 -1.36 -21.05
N ALA A 484 37.61 -1.06 -20.24
CA ALA A 484 36.98 0.25 -20.16
C ALA A 484 36.47 0.53 -18.73
N VAL A 485 36.24 1.80 -18.42
CA VAL A 485 35.42 2.23 -17.26
C VAL A 485 34.26 3.04 -17.77
N PHE A 486 33.13 2.94 -17.08
CA PHE A 486 31.94 3.73 -17.35
C PHE A 486 31.58 4.61 -16.15
N ALA A 487 31.04 5.80 -16.44
CA ALA A 487 30.50 6.71 -15.47
C ALA A 487 29.09 7.11 -15.90
N GLY A 488 28.18 7.21 -14.93
CA GLY A 488 26.85 7.82 -15.07
C GLY A 488 26.02 7.26 -16.22
N LEU A 489 25.14 6.29 -15.93
CA LEU A 489 23.99 6.08 -16.79
C LEU A 489 23.06 7.29 -16.63
N VAL A 490 23.17 8.27 -17.51
CA VAL A 490 22.28 9.43 -17.47
C VAL A 490 21.09 9.17 -18.41
N PRO A 491 19.86 9.08 -17.88
CA PRO A 491 18.69 8.86 -18.71
C PRO A 491 18.52 10.03 -19.68
N ARG A 492 18.28 9.74 -20.96
CA ARG A 492 17.88 10.75 -21.95
C ARG A 492 16.49 10.44 -22.47
N LEU A 493 15.76 11.50 -22.80
CA LEU A 493 14.39 11.43 -23.26
C LEU A 493 14.14 12.46 -24.35
N VAL A 494 13.31 12.10 -25.33
CA VAL A 494 12.68 13.07 -26.24
C VAL A 494 11.21 13.14 -25.87
N LEU A 495 10.76 14.35 -25.54
CA LEU A 495 9.35 14.62 -25.38
C LEU A 495 8.83 15.33 -26.63
N THR A 496 7.94 14.67 -27.38
CA THR A 496 7.16 15.35 -28.42
C THR A 496 5.91 15.94 -27.76
N PRO A 497 5.76 17.27 -27.68
CA PRO A 497 4.69 17.91 -26.92
C PRO A 497 3.37 17.96 -27.72
N THR A 498 2.87 16.79 -28.12
CA THR A 498 1.57 16.64 -28.79
C THR A 498 0.44 17.14 -27.89
N LEU A 499 -0.72 17.44 -28.49
CA LEU A 499 -1.94 17.77 -27.72
C LEU A 499 -2.29 16.67 -26.71
N GLU A 500 -2.05 15.41 -27.05
CA GLU A 500 -2.28 14.30 -26.13
C GLU A 500 -1.29 14.29 -24.96
N ALA A 501 0.00 14.55 -25.21
CA ALA A 501 1.00 14.66 -24.15
C ALA A 501 0.70 15.82 -23.19
N ARG A 502 0.23 16.97 -23.71
CA ARG A 502 -0.26 18.10 -22.91
C ARG A 502 -1.45 17.71 -22.04
N ARG A 503 -2.47 17.06 -22.63
CA ARG A 503 -3.63 16.55 -21.88
C ARG A 503 -3.24 15.57 -20.78
N ARG A 504 -2.25 14.70 -21.02
CA ARG A 504 -1.70 13.80 -19.98
C ARG A 504 -1.04 14.60 -18.86
N MET A 505 -0.20 15.59 -19.18
CA MET A 505 0.41 16.47 -18.18
C MET A 505 -0.64 17.21 -17.34
N ASP A 506 -1.66 17.82 -17.96
CA ASP A 506 -2.69 18.56 -17.21
C ASP A 506 -3.47 17.62 -16.26
N ARG A 507 -3.74 16.37 -16.68
CA ARG A 507 -4.31 15.35 -15.79
C ARG A 507 -3.40 15.05 -14.60
N VAL A 508 -2.10 14.85 -14.83
CA VAL A 508 -1.13 14.58 -13.75
C VAL A 508 -1.08 15.74 -12.76
N VAL A 509 -1.00 16.99 -13.25
CA VAL A 509 -0.98 18.20 -12.41
C VAL A 509 -2.27 18.29 -11.58
N HIS A 510 -3.43 18.04 -12.20
CA HIS A 510 -4.72 18.05 -11.51
C HIS A 510 -4.84 16.93 -10.45
N GLU A 511 -4.36 15.72 -10.77
CA GLU A 511 -4.35 14.57 -9.86
C GLU A 511 -3.48 14.85 -8.61
N VAL A 512 -2.27 15.38 -8.81
CA VAL A 512 -1.36 15.75 -7.71
C VAL A 512 -1.97 16.87 -6.85
N ALA A 513 -2.54 17.90 -7.47
CA ALA A 513 -3.20 18.99 -6.75
C ALA A 513 -4.38 18.48 -5.89
N THR A 514 -5.27 17.70 -6.51
CA THR A 514 -6.45 17.13 -5.85
C THR A 514 -6.04 16.26 -4.67
N ARG A 515 -5.00 15.43 -4.83
CA ARG A 515 -4.48 14.55 -3.78
C ARG A 515 -4.05 15.35 -2.54
N HIS A 516 -3.26 16.40 -2.73
CA HIS A 516 -2.80 17.22 -1.62
C HIS A 516 -3.95 17.89 -0.87
N GLU A 517 -5.00 18.29 -1.57
CA GLU A 517 -6.21 18.80 -0.94
C GLU A 517 -6.93 17.70 -0.13
N VAL A 518 -7.00 16.46 -0.63
CA VAL A 518 -7.57 15.33 0.12
C VAL A 518 -6.78 15.06 1.40
N GLU A 519 -5.46 14.93 1.30
CA GLU A 519 -4.58 14.66 2.44
C GLU A 519 -4.69 15.75 3.51
N ARG A 520 -4.76 17.03 3.09
CA ARG A 520 -5.00 18.16 3.99
C ARG A 520 -6.37 18.04 4.68
N ARG A 521 -7.45 17.78 3.92
CA ARG A 521 -8.79 17.63 4.47
C ARG A 521 -8.89 16.47 5.48
N LYS A 522 -8.18 15.36 5.23
CA LYS A 522 -8.08 14.23 6.16
C LYS A 522 -7.41 14.65 7.48
N LEU A 523 -6.31 15.39 7.40
CA LEU A 523 -5.61 15.91 8.58
C LEU A 523 -6.47 16.95 9.33
N ASP A 524 -7.21 17.80 8.60
CA ASP A 524 -8.18 18.73 9.18
C ASP A 524 -9.28 17.99 9.93
N ALA A 525 -9.78 16.88 9.38
CA ALA A 525 -10.85 16.09 10.00
C ALA A 525 -10.43 15.46 11.34
N ILE A 526 -9.22 14.90 11.45
CA ILE A 526 -8.71 14.32 12.71
C ILE A 526 -8.31 15.40 13.73
N ALA A 527 -7.78 16.55 13.28
CA ALA A 527 -7.57 17.69 14.16
C ALA A 527 -8.89 18.23 14.72
N GLY A 528 -9.89 18.43 13.84
CA GLY A 528 -11.24 18.82 14.22
C GLY A 528 -11.91 17.80 15.15
N TYR A 529 -11.68 16.50 14.94
CA TYR A 529 -12.11 15.46 15.88
C TYR A 529 -11.52 15.66 17.26
N ALA A 530 -10.21 15.92 17.37
CA ALA A 530 -9.53 16.12 18.66
C ALA A 530 -10.01 17.38 19.39
N GLU A 531 -10.27 18.45 18.65
CA GLU A 531 -10.72 19.74 19.19
C GLU A 531 -12.22 19.82 19.45
N SER A 532 -13.02 18.95 18.83
CA SER A 532 -14.48 18.97 18.93
C SER A 532 -14.99 18.98 20.37
N THR A 533 -16.04 19.76 20.60
CA THR A 533 -16.83 19.79 21.83
C THR A 533 -18.06 18.86 21.77
N THR A 534 -18.33 18.27 20.60
CA THR A 534 -19.46 17.35 20.40
C THR A 534 -19.10 15.91 20.75
N CYS A 535 -20.09 15.02 20.80
CA CYS A 535 -19.86 13.58 20.99
C CYS A 535 -18.84 13.02 20.00
N ARG A 536 -17.77 12.39 20.52
CA ARG A 536 -16.68 11.79 19.72
C ARG A 536 -17.18 10.72 18.77
N ARG A 537 -17.99 9.79 19.28
CA ARG A 537 -18.60 8.72 18.48
C ARG A 537 -19.48 9.30 17.37
N GLY A 538 -20.33 10.27 17.70
CA GLY A 538 -21.18 10.95 16.72
C GLY A 538 -20.37 11.66 15.63
N TYR A 539 -19.23 12.27 15.96
CA TYR A 539 -18.32 12.87 14.99
C TYR A 539 -17.79 11.85 13.98
N ILE A 540 -17.30 10.70 14.48
CA ILE A 540 -16.80 9.59 13.66
C ILE A 540 -17.90 9.07 12.72
N LEU A 541 -19.08 8.78 13.26
CA LEU A 541 -20.19 8.23 12.47
C LEU A 541 -20.63 9.18 11.35
N ARG A 542 -20.73 10.49 11.63
CA ARG A 542 -21.03 11.50 10.61
C ARG A 542 -19.96 11.56 9.52
N TYR A 543 -18.68 11.48 9.89
CA TYR A 543 -17.58 11.49 8.94
C TYR A 543 -17.67 10.34 7.92
N PHE A 544 -18.05 9.14 8.37
CA PHE A 544 -18.21 7.98 7.51
C PHE A 544 -19.56 7.92 6.76
N GLY A 545 -20.46 8.87 7.02
CA GLY A 545 -21.73 9.02 6.30
C GLY A 545 -22.96 8.47 7.02
N GLU A 546 -22.87 8.12 8.31
CA GLU A 546 -24.01 7.63 9.11
C GLU A 546 -24.77 8.76 9.82
N GLY A 547 -25.17 9.78 9.05
CA GLY A 547 -25.82 10.98 9.59
C GLY A 547 -27.11 10.70 10.36
N SER A 548 -27.92 9.73 9.92
CA SER A 548 -29.22 9.37 10.52
C SER A 548 -29.12 8.48 11.76
N GLY A 549 -27.99 7.78 11.96
CA GLY A 549 -27.73 6.92 13.14
C GLY A 549 -26.78 7.53 14.17
N ALA A 550 -26.12 8.64 13.84
CA ALA A 550 -25.16 9.31 14.71
C ALA A 550 -25.87 9.97 15.90
N ARG A 551 -25.89 9.29 17.06
CA ARG A 551 -26.40 9.85 18.31
C ARG A 551 -25.72 11.19 18.61
N SER A 552 -26.50 12.19 19.02
CA SER A 552 -26.00 13.48 19.54
C SER A 552 -25.17 13.29 20.81
N ALA A 553 -25.50 12.26 21.60
CA ALA A 553 -24.75 11.81 22.76
C ALA A 553 -24.66 10.27 22.81
N CYS A 554 -23.46 9.72 22.93
CA CYS A 554 -23.26 8.27 23.06
C CYS A 554 -23.24 7.77 24.51
N GLY A 555 -23.13 8.68 25.49
CA GLY A 555 -23.07 8.35 26.92
C GLY A 555 -21.78 7.69 27.39
N ALA A 556 -20.80 7.45 26.51
CA ALA A 556 -19.58 6.71 26.82
C ALA A 556 -18.26 7.44 26.49
N CYS A 557 -18.28 8.45 25.61
CA CYS A 557 -17.06 9.21 25.27
C CYS A 557 -16.78 10.30 26.30
N ASP A 558 -15.53 10.77 26.35
CA ASP A 558 -15.08 11.89 27.22
C ASP A 558 -16.07 13.08 27.24
N ARG A 559 -16.58 13.51 26.09
CA ARG A 559 -17.54 14.62 25.98
C ARG A 559 -18.93 14.33 26.53
N CYS A 560 -19.39 13.08 26.50
CA CYS A 560 -20.72 12.70 26.99
C CYS A 560 -20.70 12.26 28.45
N THR A 561 -19.52 11.94 29.00
CA THR A 561 -19.34 11.58 30.41
C THR A 561 -18.93 12.78 31.26
N ALA A 562 -18.25 13.78 30.69
CA ALA A 562 -17.81 14.98 31.42
C ALA A 562 -18.95 15.95 31.81
N GLY A 563 -20.16 15.75 31.29
CA GLY A 563 -21.35 16.53 31.64
C GLY A 563 -22.32 15.78 32.56
N ARG A 564 -21.87 14.72 33.23
CA ARG A 564 -22.64 13.96 34.24
C ARG A 564 -22.04 14.15 35.62
#